data_AF-A0A0M4CVB5-F1
#
_entry.id   AF-A0A0M4CVB5-F1
#
_cell.length_a   1.000
_cell.length_b   1.000
_cell.length_c   1.000
_cell.angle_alpha   90.00
_cell.angle_beta   90.00
_cell.angle_gamma   90.00
#
_symmetry.space_group_name_H-M   'P 1'
#
loop_
_entity.id
_entity.type
_entity.pdbx_description
1 polymer ?
#
loop_
_entity_poly.entity_id
_entity_poly.type
_entity_poly.pdbx_seq_one_letter_code
_entity_poly.pdbx_strand_id
1 'polypeptide(L)'
;MLRLRECLESCGITQKSLASAIGWSPTQISLTLRKGRFPVDSERFRSGVRKFVDETPEVRAWVREQGLTIDALFDRPPSSEPVDLDNAILTVVGRVATAGPRTDDLLSLARVARYLLGELRSCQPEWIVDIEAEAAGML
;
A
#
# COMPACT_ATOMS: atom_id res chain seq x y z
N MET A 1 4.08 4.93 -0.13
CA MET A 1 5.40 4.32 -0.44
C MET A 1 5.26 2.80 -0.42
N LEU A 2 6.02 2.03 -1.21
CA LEU A 2 5.99 0.55 -1.13
C LEU A 2 6.94 0.03 -0.06
N ARG A 3 6.62 -1.12 0.57
CA ARG A 3 7.53 -1.82 1.50
C ARG A 3 8.86 -2.19 0.86
N LEU A 4 8.87 -2.44 -0.45
CA LEU A 4 10.10 -2.63 -1.23
C LEU A 4 11.09 -1.47 -1.06
N ARG A 5 10.62 -0.23 -0.94
CA ARG A 5 11.51 0.93 -0.75
C ARG A 5 12.18 0.91 0.62
N GLU A 6 11.41 0.64 1.66
CA GLU A 6 11.89 0.52 3.05
C GLU A 6 12.91 -0.62 3.19
N CYS A 7 12.64 -1.75 2.54
CA CYS A 7 13.55 -2.88 2.46
C CYS A 7 14.90 -2.50 1.83
N LEU A 8 14.87 -1.84 0.66
CA LEU A 8 16.09 -1.40 -0.02
C LEU A 8 16.89 -0.40 0.81
N GLU A 9 16.21 0.58 1.43
CA GLU A 9 16.85 1.57 2.30
C GLU A 9 17.51 0.90 3.53
N SER A 10 16.83 -0.06 4.16
CA SER A 10 17.36 -0.82 5.31
C SER A 10 18.55 -1.70 4.95
N CYS A 11 18.55 -2.28 3.74
CA CYS A 11 19.63 -3.13 3.25
C CYS A 11 20.78 -2.33 2.60
N GLY A 12 20.72 -0.99 2.56
CA GLY A 12 21.73 -0.16 1.90
C GLY A 12 21.77 -0.31 0.36
N ILE A 13 20.69 -0.79 -0.25
CA ILE A 13 20.62 -1.07 -1.69
C ILE A 13 20.07 0.15 -2.42
N THR A 14 20.83 0.63 -3.41
CA THR A 14 20.39 1.77 -4.21
C THR A 14 19.31 1.38 -5.24
N GLN A 15 18.42 2.33 -5.57
CA GLN A 15 17.45 2.14 -6.66
C GLN A 15 18.12 1.85 -8.00
N LYS A 16 19.34 2.36 -8.22
CA LYS A 16 20.14 2.11 -9.43
C LYS A 16 20.59 0.65 -9.50
N SER A 17 20.99 0.06 -8.37
CA SER A 17 21.37 -1.35 -8.29
C SER A 17 20.17 -2.25 -8.64
N LEU A 18 19.00 -1.96 -8.07
CA LEU A 18 17.76 -2.68 -8.42
C LEU A 18 17.45 -2.51 -9.91
N ALA A 19 17.45 -1.27 -10.43
CA ALA A 19 17.17 -0.96 -11.83
C ALA A 19 18.05 -1.80 -12.78
N SER A 20 19.34 -1.88 -12.49
CA SER A 20 20.30 -2.67 -13.25
C SER A 20 20.04 -4.17 -13.16
N ALA A 21 19.69 -4.68 -11.97
CA ALA A 21 19.45 -6.10 -11.75
C ALA A 21 18.19 -6.61 -12.47
N ILE A 22 17.11 -5.82 -12.46
CA ILE A 22 15.83 -6.25 -13.04
C ILE A 22 15.62 -5.77 -14.48
N GLY A 23 16.53 -4.96 -15.03
CA GLY A 23 16.48 -4.47 -16.41
C GLY A 23 15.41 -3.39 -16.64
N TRP A 24 15.15 -2.56 -15.63
CA TRP A 24 14.17 -1.46 -15.71
C TRP A 24 14.86 -0.10 -15.60
N SER A 25 14.27 0.94 -16.18
CA SER A 25 14.88 2.28 -16.09
C SER A 25 14.81 2.82 -14.65
N PRO A 26 15.81 3.58 -14.18
CA PRO A 26 15.78 4.20 -12.85
C PRO A 26 14.54 5.07 -12.61
N THR A 27 14.03 5.73 -13.66
CA THR A 27 12.81 6.53 -13.61
C THR A 27 11.57 5.68 -13.31
N GLN A 28 11.44 4.51 -13.94
CA GLN A 28 10.33 3.58 -13.68
C GLN A 28 10.40 2.99 -12.27
N ILE A 29 11.60 2.64 -11.79
CA ILE A 29 11.82 2.22 -10.40
C ILE A 29 11.37 3.32 -9.44
N SER A 30 11.84 4.55 -9.65
CA SER A 30 11.52 5.69 -8.78
C SER A 30 10.01 5.98 -8.73
N LEU A 31 9.33 5.96 -9.88
CA LEU A 31 7.87 6.11 -9.96
C LEU A 31 7.14 5.00 -9.19
N THR A 32 7.59 3.76 -9.33
CA THR A 32 7.00 2.60 -8.65
C THR A 32 7.18 2.70 -7.15
N LEU A 33 8.41 2.94 -6.68
CA LEU A 33 8.73 3.00 -5.25
C LEU A 33 8.11 4.21 -4.54
N ARG A 34 8.13 5.39 -5.17
CA ARG A 34 7.59 6.62 -4.58
C ARG A 34 6.06 6.69 -4.68
N LYS A 35 5.51 6.48 -5.87
CA LYS A 35 4.07 6.69 -6.13
C LYS A 35 3.24 5.41 -6.00
N GLY A 36 3.88 4.24 -5.92
CA GLY A 36 3.18 2.95 -5.97
C GLY A 36 2.51 2.68 -7.31
N ARG A 37 2.95 3.37 -8.39
CA ARG A 37 2.45 3.15 -9.74
C ARG A 37 3.33 2.11 -10.43
N PHE A 38 2.79 0.91 -10.59
CA PHE A 38 3.47 -0.14 -11.32
C PHE A 38 3.59 0.20 -12.82
N PRO A 39 4.64 -0.29 -13.49
CA PRO A 39 4.73 -0.19 -14.94
C PRO A 39 3.65 -1.05 -15.62
N VAL A 40 3.44 -0.80 -16.92
CA VAL A 40 2.44 -1.50 -17.76
C VAL A 40 2.62 -3.02 -17.65
N ASP A 41 3.86 -3.51 -17.70
CA ASP A 41 4.20 -4.92 -17.50
C ASP A 41 4.54 -5.19 -16.03
N SER A 42 3.52 -5.10 -15.18
CA SER A 42 3.66 -5.24 -13.73
C SER A 42 4.08 -6.64 -13.30
N GLU A 43 3.71 -7.68 -14.04
CA GLU A 43 4.12 -9.07 -13.76
C GLU A 43 5.61 -9.28 -14.05
N ARG A 44 6.13 -8.78 -15.19
CA ARG A 44 7.58 -8.83 -15.45
C ARG A 44 8.37 -8.06 -14.39
N PHE A 45 7.85 -6.92 -13.95
CA PHE A 45 8.46 -6.17 -12.85
C PHE A 45 8.50 -7.00 -11.55
N ARG A 46 7.36 -7.57 -11.13
CA ARG A 46 7.26 -8.40 -9.92
C ARG A 46 8.16 -9.62 -10.00
N SER A 47 8.18 -10.32 -11.14
CA SER A 47 9.07 -11.46 -11.36
C SER A 47 10.54 -11.06 -11.28
N GLY A 48 10.93 -9.91 -11.83
CA GLY A 48 12.30 -9.39 -11.72
C GLY A 48 12.67 -9.10 -10.26
N VAL A 49 11.77 -8.49 -9.50
CA VAL A 49 11.99 -8.21 -8.07
C VAL A 49 12.06 -9.50 -7.26
N ARG A 50 11.22 -10.51 -7.52
CA ARG A 50 11.31 -11.83 -6.85
C ARG A 50 12.67 -12.47 -7.09
N LYS A 51 13.12 -12.51 -8.34
CA LYS A 51 14.44 -13.02 -8.69
C LYS A 51 15.57 -12.25 -8.00
N PHE A 52 15.47 -10.92 -7.96
CA PHE A 52 16.42 -10.07 -7.24
C PHE A 52 16.48 -10.39 -5.74
N VAL A 53 15.32 -10.57 -5.09
CA VAL A 53 15.23 -10.97 -3.67
C VAL A 53 15.85 -12.35 -3.45
N ASP A 54 15.65 -13.28 -4.39
CA ASP A 54 16.28 -14.59 -4.33
C ASP A 54 17.80 -14.50 -4.51
N GLU A 55 18.30 -13.62 -5.37
CA GLU A 55 19.73 -13.46 -5.62
C GLU A 55 20.45 -12.57 -4.58
N THR A 56 19.70 -11.89 -3.70
CA THR A 56 20.25 -10.94 -2.71
C THR A 56 19.98 -11.41 -1.27
N PRO A 57 20.94 -12.08 -0.61
CA PRO A 57 20.76 -12.68 0.73
C PRO A 57 20.29 -11.69 1.80
N GLU A 58 20.75 -10.44 1.76
CA GLU A 58 20.43 -9.39 2.74
C GLU A 58 18.95 -9.02 2.69
N VAL A 59 18.40 -8.88 1.48
CA VAL A 59 16.97 -8.61 1.26
C VAL A 59 16.12 -9.78 1.75
N ARG A 60 16.57 -11.01 1.47
CA ARG A 60 15.88 -12.22 1.93
C ARG A 60 15.89 -12.33 3.46
N ALA A 61 17.00 -12.00 4.10
CA ALA A 61 17.12 -11.97 5.55
C ALA A 61 16.16 -10.93 6.16
N TRP A 62 16.14 -9.71 5.62
CA TRP A 62 15.23 -8.65 6.05
C TRP A 62 13.76 -9.05 5.92
N VAL A 63 13.35 -9.64 4.79
CA VAL A 63 11.97 -10.12 4.58
C VAL A 63 11.57 -11.15 5.65
N ARG A 64 12.48 -12.07 5.99
CA ARG A 64 12.25 -13.09 7.02
C ARG A 64 12.17 -12.47 8.43
N GLU A 65 13.06 -11.54 8.77
CA GLU A 65 13.07 -10.85 10.06
C GLU A 65 11.79 -10.06 10.29
N GLN A 66 11.23 -9.46 9.25
CA GLN A 66 9.95 -8.74 9.30
C GLN A 66 8.73 -9.68 9.29
N GLY A 67 8.92 -11.00 9.17
CA GLY A 67 7.82 -11.97 9.08
C GLY A 67 6.97 -11.80 7.82
N LEU A 68 7.55 -11.28 6.74
CA LEU A 68 6.85 -10.94 5.51
C LEU A 68 7.04 -12.03 4.44
N THR A 69 6.10 -12.09 3.49
CA THR A 69 6.31 -12.78 2.22
C THR A 69 6.98 -11.84 1.21
N ILE A 70 7.61 -12.39 0.17
CA ILE A 70 8.21 -11.57 -0.89
C ILE A 70 7.15 -10.69 -1.57
N ASP A 71 5.93 -11.22 -1.75
CA ASP A 71 4.84 -10.46 -2.37
C ASP A 71 4.39 -9.26 -1.52
N ALA A 72 4.56 -9.32 -0.19
CA ALA A 72 4.26 -8.19 0.67
C ALA A 72 5.17 -6.97 0.40
N LEU A 73 6.32 -7.14 -0.26
CA LEU A 73 7.17 -6.02 -0.67
C LEU A 73 6.44 -5.06 -1.65
N PHE A 74 5.45 -5.57 -2.39
CA PHE A 74 4.65 -4.78 -3.32
C PHE A 74 3.49 -4.04 -2.65
N ASP A 75 3.25 -4.28 -1.36
CA ASP A 75 2.23 -3.58 -0.60
C ASP A 75 2.75 -2.24 -0.08
N ARG A 76 1.82 -1.33 0.19
CA ARG A 76 2.11 -0.15 1.00
C ARG A 76 2.17 -0.57 2.46
N PRO A 77 3.16 -0.11 3.24
CA PRO A 77 3.14 -0.33 4.68
C PRO A 77 1.87 0.32 5.25
N PRO A 78 1.28 -0.25 6.32
CA PRO A 78 0.22 0.42 7.04
C PRO A 78 0.74 1.79 7.49
N SER A 79 -0.04 2.84 7.22
CA SER A 79 0.29 4.19 7.70
C SER A 79 0.29 4.16 9.22
N SER A 80 1.43 4.41 9.85
CA SER A 80 1.54 4.66 11.29
C SER A 80 1.16 6.10 11.65
N GLU A 81 1.01 6.99 10.66
CA GLU A 81 0.45 8.32 10.89
C GLU A 81 -1.05 8.19 11.16
N PRO A 82 -1.56 8.80 12.26
CA PRO A 82 -2.98 8.88 12.49
C PRO A 82 -3.62 9.53 11.27
N VAL A 83 -4.59 8.84 10.68
CA VAL A 83 -5.31 9.35 9.52
C VAL A 83 -6.08 10.58 9.99
N ASP A 84 -5.76 11.74 9.42
CA ASP A 84 -6.60 12.93 9.53
C ASP A 84 -7.91 12.66 8.78
N LEU A 85 -8.86 12.07 9.51
CA LEU A 85 -10.14 11.59 8.99
C LEU A 85 -10.95 12.73 8.39
N ASP A 86 -10.94 13.90 9.03
CA ASP A 86 -11.68 15.08 8.58
C ASP A 86 -11.18 15.52 7.21
N ASN A 87 -9.87 15.65 7.05
CA ASN A 87 -9.28 16.03 5.76
C ASN A 87 -9.46 14.94 4.69
N ALA A 88 -9.39 13.66 5.06
CA ALA A 88 -9.62 12.55 4.14
C ALA A 88 -11.07 12.53 3.62
N ILE A 89 -12.05 12.72 4.50
CA ILE A 89 -13.49 12.79 4.15
C ILE A 89 -13.75 14.02 3.28
N LEU A 90 -13.27 15.20 3.67
CA LEU A 90 -13.45 16.44 2.91
C LEU A 90 -12.84 16.34 1.51
N THR A 91 -11.66 15.71 1.40
CA THR A 91 -10.99 15.50 0.11
C THR A 91 -11.81 14.59 -0.82
N VAL A 92 -12.37 13.50 -0.30
CA VAL A 92 -13.21 12.59 -1.09
C VAL A 92 -14.51 13.28 -1.50
N VAL A 93 -15.23 13.90 -0.57
CA VAL A 93 -16.50 14.59 -0.84
C VAL A 93 -16.29 15.70 -1.87
N GLY A 94 -15.23 16.50 -1.73
CA GLY A 94 -14.90 17.56 -2.68
C GLY A 94 -14.61 17.05 -4.09
N ARG A 95 -13.91 15.91 -4.23
CA ARG A 95 -13.64 15.30 -5.54
C ARG A 95 -14.88 14.67 -6.16
N VAL A 96 -15.68 13.97 -5.38
CA VAL A 96 -16.95 13.37 -5.87
C VAL A 96 -17.90 14.46 -6.35
N ALA A 97 -18.00 15.57 -5.61
CA ALA A 97 -18.85 16.71 -5.97
C ALA A 97 -18.40 17.43 -7.26
N THR A 98 -17.10 17.41 -7.57
CA THR A 98 -16.54 18.17 -8.71
C THR A 98 -16.29 17.32 -9.96
N ALA A 99 -15.98 16.04 -9.81
CA ALA A 99 -15.51 15.20 -10.91
C ALA A 99 -16.13 13.80 -10.95
N GLY A 100 -17.05 13.48 -10.02
CA GLY A 100 -17.60 12.14 -9.85
C GLY A 100 -16.63 11.16 -9.18
N PRO A 101 -17.12 10.01 -8.71
CA PRO A 101 -16.30 9.05 -7.97
C PRO A 101 -15.31 8.32 -8.88
N ARG A 102 -14.04 8.29 -8.47
CA ARG A 102 -13.00 7.45 -9.11
C ARG A 102 -12.70 6.23 -8.24
N THR A 103 -12.08 5.21 -8.84
CA THR A 103 -11.63 4.01 -8.12
C THR A 103 -10.72 4.35 -6.92
N ASP A 104 -9.86 5.35 -7.06
CA ASP A 104 -8.99 5.82 -5.97
C ASP A 104 -9.78 6.45 -4.80
N ASP A 105 -10.93 7.07 -5.09
CA ASP A 105 -11.78 7.68 -4.07
C ASP A 105 -12.55 6.60 -3.30
N LEU A 106 -13.04 5.56 -3.97
CA LEU A 106 -13.64 4.37 -3.35
C LEU A 106 -12.65 3.64 -2.44
N LEU A 107 -11.40 3.48 -2.87
CA LEU A 107 -10.34 2.88 -2.05
C LEU A 107 -9.99 3.76 -0.84
N SER A 108 -10.08 5.08 -0.98
CA SER A 108 -9.85 6.01 0.12
C SER A 108 -10.99 5.93 1.15
N LEU A 109 -12.24 5.88 0.70
CA LEU A 109 -13.40 5.64 1.57
C LEU A 109 -13.33 4.31 2.30
N ALA A 110 -12.99 3.22 1.59
CA ALA A 110 -12.85 1.90 2.20
C ALA A 110 -11.79 1.88 3.31
N ARG A 111 -10.70 2.65 3.16
CA ARG A 111 -9.67 2.79 4.20
C ARG A 111 -10.16 3.59 5.40
N VAL A 112 -10.85 4.69 5.17
CA VAL A 112 -11.47 5.51 6.23
C VAL A 112 -12.49 4.68 7.01
N ALA A 113 -13.39 3.98 6.31
CA ALA A 113 -14.38 3.11 6.93
C ALA A 113 -13.73 1.98 7.74
N ARG A 114 -12.67 1.35 7.22
CA ARG A 114 -11.93 0.31 7.95
C ARG A 114 -11.23 0.85 9.21
N TYR A 115 -10.68 2.06 9.15
CA TYR A 115 -10.07 2.71 10.31
C TYR A 115 -11.13 3.01 11.38
N LEU A 116 -12.25 3.62 10.99
CA LEU A 116 -13.37 3.92 11.88
C LEU A 116 -13.94 2.66 12.53
N LEU A 117 -14.09 1.56 11.77
CA LEU A 117 -14.49 0.26 12.33
C LEU A 117 -13.45 -0.30 13.32
N GLY A 118 -12.16 -0.05 13.09
CA GLY A 118 -11.09 -0.41 14.03
C GLY A 118 -11.18 0.36 15.35
N GLU A 119 -11.39 1.67 15.28
CA GLU A 119 -11.57 2.53 16.45
C GLU A 119 -12.89 2.26 17.19
N LEU A 120 -13.96 1.89 16.47
CA LEU A 120 -15.21 1.46 17.09
C LEU A 120 -15.03 0.12 17.82
N ARG A 121 -14.25 -0.81 17.25
CA ARG A 121 -13.91 -2.11 17.87
C ARG A 121 -13.11 -1.96 19.17
N SER A 122 -12.28 -0.94 19.27
CA SER A 122 -11.55 -0.64 20.50
C SER A 122 -12.41 0.08 21.55
N CYS A 123 -13.46 0.80 21.13
CA CYS A 123 -14.33 1.56 22.02
C CYS A 123 -15.52 0.74 22.57
N GLN A 124 -16.33 0.11 21.71
CA GLN A 124 -17.52 -0.68 22.11
C GLN A 124 -17.88 -1.75 21.05
N PRO A 125 -17.63 -3.04 21.31
CA PRO A 125 -17.86 -4.14 20.36
C PRO A 125 -19.31 -4.30 19.88
N GLU A 126 -20.28 -3.99 20.75
CA GLU A 126 -21.71 -4.15 20.49
C GLU A 126 -22.26 -3.27 19.37
N TRP A 127 -21.71 -2.06 19.16
CA TRP A 127 -22.21 -1.10 18.15
C TRP A 127 -21.88 -1.50 16.71
N ILE A 128 -20.93 -2.42 16.52
CA ILE A 128 -20.47 -2.85 15.20
C ILE A 128 -21.46 -3.77 14.52
N VAL A 129 -22.17 -4.60 15.29
CA VAL A 129 -23.17 -5.53 14.73
C VAL A 129 -24.30 -4.73 14.08
N ASP A 130 -24.71 -3.63 14.71
CA ASP A 130 -25.77 -2.77 14.20
C ASP A 130 -25.32 -1.98 12.95
N ILE A 131 -24.09 -1.45 12.95
CA ILE A 131 -23.53 -0.71 11.80
C ILE A 131 -23.26 -1.64 10.61
N GLU A 132 -22.71 -2.84 10.83
CA GLU A 132 -22.45 -3.82 9.76
C GLU A 132 -23.78 -4.34 9.18
N ALA A 133 -24.82 -4.54 10.00
CA ALA A 133 -26.15 -4.93 9.55
C ALA A 133 -26.85 -3.83 8.74
N GLU A 134 -26.74 -2.57 9.17
CA GLU A 134 -27.34 -1.43 8.47
C GLU A 134 -26.62 -1.15 7.14
N ALA A 135 -25.29 -1.24 7.11
CA ALA A 135 -24.50 -1.13 5.87
C ALA A 135 -24.79 -2.26 4.87
N ALA A 136 -25.02 -3.49 5.34
CA ALA A 136 -25.40 -4.62 4.49
C ALA A 136 -26.82 -4.47 3.92
N GLY A 137 -27.73 -3.76 4.60
CA GLY A 137 -29.07 -3.45 4.12
C GLY A 137 -29.16 -2.32 3.10
N MET A 138 -28.07 -1.55 2.91
CA MET A 138 -27.98 -0.44 1.94
C MET A 138 -27.31 -0.84 0.61
N LEU A 139 -26.81 -2.08 0.48
CA LEU A 139 -26.29 -2.68 -0.75
C LEU A 139 -27.38 -3.48 -1.49
#